data_AF-A0A1D2NLA6-F1
#
_entry.id   AF-A0A1D2NLA6-F1
#
_cell.length_a   1.000
_cell.length_b   1.000
_cell.length_c   1.000
_cell.angle_alpha   90.00
_cell.angle_beta   90.00
_cell.angle_gamma   90.00
#
_symmetry.space_group_name_H-M   'P 1'
#
loop_
_entity.id
_entity.type
_entity.pdbx_description
1 polymer ?
#
loop_
_entity_poly.entity_id
_entity_poly.type
_entity_poly.pdbx_seq_one_letter_code
_entity_poly.pdbx_strand_id
1 'polypeptide(L)'
;MEFKVRKESQSVLEKTFSTYEKQGTVRSYQIGSMLKTLRPDVTIDEQELENVISLNDPDKTGKFDLIAFNKVALHFLVKASRQDADGFSHKHLVISKDFPDSENPC
;
A
#
# COMPACT_ATOMS: atom_id res chain seq x y z
N MET A 1 -14.37 4.99 -6.18
CA MET A 1 -13.97 5.95 -5.12
C MET A 1 -12.44 6.13 -5.15
N GLU A 2 -11.85 6.39 -6.33
CA GLU A 2 -10.40 6.21 -6.57
C GLU A 2 -9.58 7.51 -6.52
N PHE A 3 -10.23 8.68 -6.41
CA PHE A 3 -9.55 9.98 -6.41
C PHE A 3 -9.16 10.49 -5.02
N LYS A 4 -9.69 9.90 -3.94
CA LYS A 4 -9.47 10.41 -2.57
C LYS A 4 -8.13 9.95 -1.98
N VAL A 5 -7.63 8.78 -2.39
CA VAL A 5 -6.32 8.26 -1.98
C VAL A 5 -5.18 9.16 -2.47
N ARG A 6 -5.28 9.72 -3.68
CA ARG A 6 -4.18 10.48 -4.30
C ARG A 6 -3.81 11.78 -3.57
N LYS A 7 -4.77 12.49 -3.00
CA LYS A 7 -4.50 13.77 -2.31
C LYS A 7 -4.11 13.57 -0.85
N GLU A 8 -4.78 12.66 -0.14
CA GLU A 8 -4.44 12.40 1.27
C GLU A 8 -3.09 11.70 1.40
N SER A 9 -2.78 10.72 0.55
CA SER A 9 -1.47 10.07 0.59
C SER A 9 -0.33 11.04 0.35
N GLN A 10 -0.49 12.05 -0.51
CA GLN A 10 0.57 13.01 -0.80
C GLN A 10 0.93 13.87 0.42
N SER A 11 -0.06 14.42 1.12
CA SER A 11 0.19 15.20 2.34
C SER A 11 0.77 14.37 3.48
N VAL A 12 0.39 13.09 3.60
CA VAL A 12 0.94 12.21 4.64
C VAL A 12 2.37 11.80 4.27
N LEU A 13 2.65 11.53 2.99
CA LEU A 13 3.99 11.26 2.46
C LEU A 13 4.94 12.42 2.73
N GLU A 14 4.51 13.66 2.48
CA GLU A 14 5.31 14.86 2.77
C GLU A 14 5.54 15.02 4.29
N LYS A 15 4.52 14.81 5.13
CA LYS A 15 4.68 14.89 6.59
C LYS A 15 5.64 13.82 7.12
N THR A 16 5.50 12.58 6.65
CA THR A 16 6.40 11.50 7.04
C THR A 16 7.80 11.78 6.53
N PHE A 17 7.95 12.24 5.28
CA PHE A 17 9.25 12.67 4.75
C PHE A 17 9.87 13.74 5.64
N SER A 18 9.11 14.79 5.97
CA SER A 18 9.63 15.89 6.78
C SER A 18 9.98 15.51 8.22
N THR A 19 9.36 14.43 8.73
CA THR A 19 9.70 13.87 10.05
C THR A 19 11.05 13.14 10.04
N TYR A 20 11.41 12.52 8.91
CA TYR A 20 12.63 11.72 8.78
C TYR A 20 13.76 12.46 8.04
N GLU A 21 13.44 13.48 7.25
CA GLU A 21 14.42 14.30 6.54
C GLU A 21 15.21 15.13 7.55
N LYS A 22 16.55 15.09 7.42
CA LYS A 22 17.44 15.96 8.22
C LYS A 22 18.15 17.01 7.38
N GLN A 23 18.34 16.74 6.08
CA GLN A 23 19.12 17.57 5.15
C GLN A 23 18.46 17.59 3.75
N GLY A 24 17.13 17.49 3.66
CA GLY A 24 16.41 17.39 2.38
C GLY A 24 16.44 15.99 1.73
N THR A 25 17.11 15.02 2.35
CA THR A 25 17.18 13.63 1.88
C THR A 25 16.95 12.65 3.02
N VAL A 26 16.39 11.48 2.69
CA VAL A 26 16.22 10.34 3.60
C VAL A 26 17.10 9.18 3.17
N ARG A 27 17.35 8.25 4.10
CA ARG A 27 18.16 7.06 3.82
C ARG A 27 17.30 5.91 3.32
N SER A 28 17.86 5.07 2.46
CA SER A 28 17.18 3.87 1.92
C SER A 28 16.58 2.97 3.01
N TYR A 29 17.32 2.71 4.09
CA TYR A 29 16.83 1.89 5.21
C TYR A 29 15.64 2.51 5.96
N GLN A 30 15.43 3.83 5.88
CA GLN A 30 14.29 4.50 6.52
C GLN A 30 13.00 4.34 5.71
N ILE A 31 13.11 4.11 4.39
CA ILE A 31 11.95 4.05 3.48
C ILE A 31 10.98 2.94 3.91
N GLY A 32 11.50 1.77 4.29
CA GLY A 32 10.67 0.67 4.80
C GLY A 32 9.88 1.04 6.06
N SER A 33 10.55 1.69 7.03
CA SER A 33 9.90 2.16 8.26
C SER A 33 8.86 3.26 8.01
N MET A 34 9.15 4.16 7.06
CA MET A 34 8.22 5.22 6.65
C MET A 34 6.98 4.64 5.97
N LEU A 35 7.14 3.65 5.08
CA LEU A 35 6.04 2.93 4.45
C LEU A 35 5.13 2.25 5.47
N LYS A 36 5.70 1.57 6.47
CA LYS A 36 4.93 0.97 7.58
C LYS A 36 4.20 2.02 8.42
N THR A 37 4.79 3.22 8.57
CA THR A 37 4.14 4.34 9.27
C THR A 37 2.94 4.87 8.47
N LEU A 38 3.03 4.90 7.15
CA LEU A 38 1.96 5.38 6.26
C LEU A 38 0.80 4.38 6.17
N ARG A 39 1.12 3.10 6.05
CA ARG A 39 0.15 1.99 6.01
C ARG A 39 0.75 0.82 6.78
N PRO A 40 0.36 0.60 8.04
CA PRO A 40 0.83 -0.58 8.79
C PRO A 40 0.34 -1.90 8.20
N ASP A 41 -0.73 -1.82 7.40
CA ASP A 41 -1.39 -2.95 6.75
C ASP A 41 -0.75 -3.33 5.39
N VAL A 42 0.16 -2.51 4.85
CA VAL A 42 0.84 -2.85 3.60
C VAL A 42 1.89 -3.93 3.83
N THR A 43 1.80 -5.01 3.05
CA THR A 43 2.84 -6.03 3.02
C THR A 43 4.00 -5.52 2.15
N ILE A 44 5.12 -5.23 2.79
CA ILE A 44 6.33 -4.76 2.11
C ILE A 44 7.27 -5.95 2.02
N ASP A 45 7.51 -6.40 0.79
CA ASP A 45 8.54 -7.39 0.53
C ASP A 45 9.91 -6.69 0.49
N GLU A 46 10.86 -7.17 1.30
CA GLU A 46 12.17 -6.54 1.46
C GLU A 46 13.01 -6.65 0.18
N GLN A 47 12.88 -7.73 -0.60
CA GLN A 47 13.59 -7.90 -1.86
C GLN A 47 13.03 -6.96 -2.94
N GLU A 48 11.70 -6.84 -3.02
CA GLU A 48 11.04 -5.88 -3.91
C GLU A 48 11.41 -4.44 -3.53
N LEU A 49 11.41 -4.11 -2.23
CA LEU A 49 11.80 -2.79 -1.75
C LEU A 49 13.23 -2.45 -2.15
N GLU A 50 14.19 -3.36 -1.91
CA GLU A 50 15.58 -3.15 -2.29
C GLU A 50 15.76 -2.99 -3.81
N ASN A 51 14.99 -3.74 -4.59
CA ASN A 51 15.01 -3.63 -6.05
C ASN A 51 14.46 -2.26 -6.51
N VAL A 52 13.31 -1.83 -5.99
CA VAL A 52 12.71 -0.52 -6.33
C VAL A 52 13.60 0.64 -5.85
N ILE A 53 14.24 0.51 -4.69
CA ILE A 53 15.25 1.45 -4.19
C ILE A 53 16.43 1.51 -5.17
N SER A 54 17.00 0.37 -5.55
CA SER A 54 18.14 0.29 -6.47
C SER A 54 17.83 0.87 -7.85
N LEU A 55 16.59 0.71 -8.33
CA LEU A 55 16.12 1.30 -9.58
C LEU A 55 16.02 2.84 -9.53
N ASN A 56 15.76 3.41 -8.35
CA ASN A 56 15.63 4.86 -8.15
C ASN A 56 16.92 5.52 -7.61
N ASP A 57 17.90 4.74 -7.18
CA ASP A 57 19.24 5.17 -6.73
C ASP A 57 20.33 4.34 -7.43
N PRO A 58 20.51 4.52 -8.76
CA PRO A 58 21.50 3.75 -9.54
C PRO A 58 22.93 4.02 -9.07
N ASP A 59 23.19 5.22 -8.57
CA ASP A 59 24.47 5.65 -8.00
C ASP A 59 24.74 5.07 -6.60
N LYS A 60 23.79 4.32 -6.02
CA LYS A 60 23.87 3.73 -4.67
C LYS A 60 24.29 4.77 -3.62
N THR A 61 23.81 6.00 -3.76
CA THR A 61 24.11 7.09 -2.83
C THR A 61 23.51 6.81 -1.45
N GLY A 62 22.46 5.97 -1.40
CA GLY A 62 21.67 5.71 -0.21
C GLY A 62 20.95 6.95 0.30
N LYS A 63 20.76 7.97 -0.57
CA LYS A 63 20.06 9.21 -0.30
C LYS A 63 18.89 9.34 -1.27
N PHE A 64 17.71 9.57 -0.72
CA PHE A 64 16.47 9.68 -1.48
C PHE A 64 15.87 11.05 -1.23
N ASP A 65 15.67 11.79 -2.31
CA ASP A 65 14.87 13.01 -2.30
C ASP A 65 13.39 12.68 -2.14
N LEU A 66 12.58 13.70 -1.83
CA LEU A 66 11.13 13.59 -1.71
C LEU A 66 10.50 12.93 -2.95
N ILE A 67 10.99 13.27 -4.16
CA ILE A 67 10.46 12.70 -5.41
C ILE A 67 10.79 11.21 -5.54
N ALA A 68 12.02 10.81 -5.23
CA ALA A 68 12.44 9.40 -5.30
C ALA A 68 11.68 8.56 -4.25
N PHE A 69 11.54 9.09 -3.03
CA PHE A 69 10.72 8.49 -1.99
C PHE A 69 9.25 8.34 -2.42
N ASN A 70 8.65 9.39 -3.01
CA ASN A 70 7.26 9.35 -3.47
C ASN A 70 7.05 8.23 -4.52
N LYS A 71 7.98 8.06 -5.46
CA LYS A 71 7.90 6.99 -6.46
C LYS A 71 7.88 5.61 -5.82
N VAL A 72 8.79 5.36 -4.88
CA VAL A 72 8.86 4.08 -4.16
C VAL A 72 7.57 3.88 -3.36
N ALA A 73 7.15 4.88 -2.58
CA ALA A 73 5.99 4.76 -1.73
C ALA A 73 4.68 4.57 -2.51
N LEU A 74 4.50 5.27 -3.63
CA LEU A 74 3.35 5.11 -4.51
C LEU A 74 3.29 3.71 -5.11
N HIS A 75 4.42 3.08 -5.42
CA HIS A 75 4.46 1.71 -5.94
C HIS A 75 3.79 0.72 -4.97
N PHE A 76 4.16 0.79 -3.69
CA PHE A 76 3.58 -0.06 -2.63
C PHE A 76 2.13 0.31 -2.30
N LEU A 77 1.81 1.61 -2.22
CA LEU A 77 0.45 2.08 -1.91
C LEU A 77 -0.56 1.69 -3.00
N VAL A 78 -0.19 1.80 -4.28
CA VAL A 78 -1.05 1.40 -5.40
C VAL A 78 -1.25 -0.12 -5.41
N LYS A 79 -0.20 -0.90 -5.11
CA LYS A 79 -0.28 -2.36 -5.01
C LYS A 79 -1.21 -2.78 -3.87
N ALA A 80 -1.08 -2.16 -2.69
CA ALA A 80 -1.97 -2.38 -1.55
C ALA A 80 -3.43 -2.04 -1.87
N SER A 81 -3.67 -0.90 -2.51
CA SER A 81 -5.03 -0.46 -2.85
C SER A 81 -5.74 -1.38 -3.86
N ARG A 82 -5.00 -2.14 -4.68
CA ARG A 82 -5.57 -3.18 -5.53
C ARG A 82 -5.98 -4.43 -4.75
N GLN A 83 -5.23 -4.79 -3.69
CA GLN A 83 -5.56 -5.93 -2.84
C GLN A 83 -6.82 -5.69 -2.00
N ASP A 84 -7.02 -4.46 -1.51
CA ASP A 84 -8.25 -4.07 -0.79
C ASP A 84 -9.52 -4.17 -1.67
N ALA A 85 -9.39 -3.93 -2.98
CA ALA A 85 -10.51 -3.97 -3.92
C ALA A 85 -10.91 -5.39 -4.33
N ASP A 86 -9.96 -6.33 -4.33
CA ASP A 86 -10.19 -7.74 -4.72
C ASP A 86 -10.84 -8.56 -3.59
N GLY A 87 -10.64 -8.14 -2.33
CA GLY A 87 -11.17 -8.83 -1.15
C GLY A 87 -12.70 -8.79 -0.97
N PHE A 88 -13.42 -7.99 -1.76
CA PHE A 88 -14.88 -7.85 -1.66
C PHE A 88 -15.67 -8.87 -2.49
N SER A 89 -15.03 -9.60 -3.41
CA SER A 89 -15.75 -10.46 -4.38
C SER A 89 -16.00 -11.91 -3.92
N HIS A 90 -15.40 -12.38 -2.81
CA HIS A 90 -15.63 -13.76 -2.35
C HIS A 90 -16.03 -13.85 -0.88
N LYS A 91 -17.30 -13.49 -0.61
CA LYS A 91 -18.17 -14.20 0.33
C LYS A 91 -19.64 -13.76 0.19
N HIS A 92 -20.23 -14.11 -0.95
CA HIS A 92 -21.68 -14.29 -1.05
C HIS A 92 -21.96 -15.80 -1.13
N LEU A 93 -21.88 -16.48 0.02
CA LEU A 93 -22.61 -17.73 0.20
C LEU A 93 -23.87 -17.37 0.98
N VAL A 94 -24.84 -16.83 0.25
CA VAL A 94 -26.22 -16.85 0.74
C VAL A 94 -26.59 -18.33 0.83
N ILE A 95 -26.67 -18.85 2.05
CA ILE A 95 -27.20 -20.19 2.31
C ILE A 95 -28.72 -20.05 2.14
N SER A 96 -29.17 -19.95 0.90
CA SER A 96 -30.58 -20.13 0.54
C SER A 96 -30.84 -21.63 0.47
N LYS A 97 -30.85 -22.29 1.62
CA LYS A 97 -31.36 -23.66 1.74
C LYS A 97 -32.34 -23.85 2.91
N ASP A 98 -32.84 -22.75 3.46
CA ASP A 98 -33.96 -22.72 4.40
C ASP A 98 -35.28 -22.40 3.68
N PHE A 99 -35.57 -23.15 2.63
CA PHE A 99 -36.93 -23.26 2.11
C PHE A 99 -37.33 -24.72 2.31
N PRO A 100 -38.12 -25.06 3.34
CA PRO A 100 -38.73 -26.39 3.40
C PRO A 100 -39.74 -26.48 2.26
N ASP A 101 -39.30 -27.07 1.15
CA ASP A 101 -40.18 -27.76 0.23
C ASP A 101 -40.77 -28.94 1.02
N SER A 102 -42.01 -28.77 1.47
CA SER A 102 -42.82 -29.88 1.93
C SER A 102 -44.09 -29.84 1.11
N GLU A 103 -43.98 -30.40 -0.09
CA GLU A 103 -45.10 -30.91 -0.84
C GLU A 103 -46.02 -31.77 0.05
N ASN A 104 -47.32 -31.64 -0.20
CA ASN A 104 -48.40 -32.48 0.31
C ASN A 104 -48.08 -33.98 0.22
N PRO A 105 -48.60 -34.77 1.17
CA PRO A 105 -49.28 -36.00 0.78
C PRO A 105 -50.70 -36.12 1.37
N CYS A 106 -51.66 -36.36 0.47
CA CYS A 106 -53.02 -36.91 0.60
C CYS A 106 -53.91 -36.56 1.82
#